data_AF-A0A8T4Y4L4-F1
#
_entry.id   AF-A0A8T4Y4L4-F1
#
_cell.length_a   1.000
_cell.length_b   1.000
_cell.length_c   1.000
_cell.angle_alpha   90.00
_cell.angle_beta   90.00
_cell.angle_gamma   90.00
#
_symmetry.space_group_name_H-M   'P 1'
#
loop_
_entity.id
_entity.type
_entity.pdbx_description
1 polymer ?
#
loop_
_entity_poly.entity_id
_entity_poly.type
_entity_poly.pdbx_seq_one_letter_code
_entity_poly.pdbx_strand_id
1 'polypeptide(L)'
;EKRPGEKFYYWEMLGVPVRVEVGPRDLKERKVTIAERASLKRSVVDFNEAVPAIKEMFKSITESLRKKSSQVLEEMTINAKDLDSLKEAIRNRKIVRACWCENAGCAETIKEVSEGEVRGNRVDIEEKPESPCVVCGKKAERVIYVAKAY
;
A
#
# COMPACT_ATOMS: atom_id res chain seq x y z
N GLU A 1 31.93 -21.77 1.49
CA GLU A 1 31.43 -20.38 1.33
C GLU A 1 30.22 -20.37 0.40
N LYS A 2 29.27 -19.45 0.60
CA LYS A 2 28.14 -19.25 -0.34
C LYS A 2 28.64 -18.51 -1.58
N ARG A 3 28.19 -18.90 -2.78
CA ARG A 3 28.45 -18.18 -4.04
C ARG A 3 27.77 -16.80 -4.00
N PRO A 4 28.28 -15.79 -4.72
CA PRO A 4 27.70 -14.44 -4.72
C PRO A 4 26.20 -14.42 -5.06
N GLY A 5 25.76 -15.19 -6.07
CA GLY A 5 24.35 -15.29 -6.44
C GLY A 5 23.47 -15.85 -5.31
N GLU A 6 23.96 -16.82 -4.54
CA GLU A 6 23.23 -17.37 -3.38
C GLU A 6 23.06 -16.31 -2.27
N LYS A 7 24.06 -15.44 -2.09
CA LYS A 7 23.98 -14.32 -1.15
C LYS A 7 22.96 -13.28 -1.62
N PHE A 8 22.89 -13.00 -2.93
CA PHE A 8 21.94 -12.03 -3.49
C PHE A 8 20.51 -12.48 -3.25
N TYR A 9 20.18 -13.71 -3.63
CA TYR A 9 18.85 -14.28 -3.44
C TYR A 9 18.44 -14.29 -1.96
N TYR A 10 19.35 -14.70 -1.07
CA TYR A 10 19.10 -14.72 0.37
C TYR A 10 18.69 -13.35 0.91
N TRP A 11 19.42 -12.28 0.56
CA TRP A 11 19.10 -10.93 1.05
C TRP A 11 17.89 -10.30 0.36
N GLU A 12 17.63 -10.65 -0.91
CA GLU A 12 16.42 -10.22 -1.60
C GLU A 12 15.15 -10.85 -1.03
N MET A 13 15.23 -12.11 -0.58
CA MET A 13 14.15 -12.81 0.12
C MET A 13 13.84 -12.16 1.47
N LEU A 14 14.88 -11.73 2.20
CA LEU A 14 14.72 -11.00 3.47
C LEU A 14 14.24 -9.55 3.27
N GLY A 15 14.08 -9.09 2.02
CA GLY A 15 13.57 -7.76 1.72
C GLY A 15 14.57 -6.63 2.00
N VAL A 16 15.88 -6.92 1.99
CA VAL A 16 16.90 -5.88 2.16
C VAL A 16 16.77 -4.85 1.02
N PRO A 17 16.52 -3.56 1.33
CA PRO A 17 16.17 -2.56 0.32
C PRO A 17 17.32 -2.21 -0.64
N VAL A 18 18.55 -2.23 -0.13
CA VAL A 18 19.76 -1.86 -0.88
C VAL A 18 20.86 -2.88 -0.60
N ARG A 19 21.48 -3.39 -1.66
CA ARG A 19 22.65 -4.27 -1.59
C ARG A 19 23.85 -3.55 -2.18
N VAL A 20 24.98 -3.59 -1.48
CA VAL A 20 26.26 -3.09 -1.98
C VAL A 20 27.14 -4.27 -2.37
N GLU A 21 27.66 -4.22 -3.58
CA GLU A 21 28.49 -5.26 -4.18
C GLU A 21 29.90 -4.69 -4.40
N VAL A 22 30.89 -5.44 -3.92
CA VAL A 22 32.30 -5.05 -3.97
C VAL A 22 33.11 -6.22 -4.52
N GLY A 23 33.54 -6.11 -5.77
CA GLY A 23 34.42 -7.06 -6.42
C GLY A 23 35.87 -6.56 -6.53
N PRO A 24 36.80 -7.41 -7.00
CA PRO A 24 38.20 -7.03 -7.21
C PRO A 24 38.39 -5.86 -8.18
N ARG A 25 37.50 -5.72 -9.17
CA ARG A 25 37.50 -4.59 -10.13
C ARG A 25 37.09 -3.29 -9.44
N ASP A 26 36.00 -3.32 -8.69
CA ASP A 26 35.47 -2.17 -7.96
C ASP A 26 36.51 -1.61 -6.97
N LEU A 27 37.23 -2.50 -6.29
CA LEU A 27 38.33 -2.13 -5.40
C LEU A 27 39.48 -1.42 -6.13
N LYS A 28 39.87 -1.88 -7.32
CA LYS A 28 40.92 -1.25 -8.14
C LYS A 28 40.49 0.13 -8.63
N GLU A 29 39.23 0.28 -9.00
CA GLU A 29 38.67 1.53 -9.52
C GLU A 29 38.18 2.48 -8.41
N ARG A 30 38.25 2.07 -7.13
CA ARG A 30 37.67 2.77 -5.96
C ARG A 30 36.18 3.11 -6.14
N LYS A 31 35.43 2.15 -6.70
CA LYS A 31 33.99 2.23 -6.93
C LYS A 31 33.26 1.15 -6.17
N VAL A 32 31.93 1.25 -6.11
CA VAL A 32 31.04 0.20 -5.62
C VAL A 32 29.80 0.12 -6.50
N THR A 33 29.25 -1.09 -6.63
CA THR A 33 27.95 -1.28 -7.29
C THR A 33 26.85 -1.35 -6.23
N ILE A 34 25.84 -0.50 -6.36
CA ILE A 34 24.67 -0.46 -5.49
C ILE A 34 23.48 -1.01 -6.28
N ALA A 35 22.76 -1.96 -5.70
CA ALA A 35 21.58 -2.58 -6.28
C ALA A 35 20.34 -2.28 -5.41
N GLU A 36 19.28 -1.77 -6.03
CA GLU A 36 18.01 -1.46 -5.39
C GLU A 36 17.03 -2.63 -5.53
N ARG A 37 16.44 -3.08 -4.42
CA ARG A 37 15.50 -4.21 -4.41
C ARG A 37 14.17 -3.91 -5.10
N ALA A 38 13.63 -2.71 -4.90
CA ALA A 38 12.28 -2.37 -5.34
C ALA A 38 12.21 -2.19 -6.86
N SER A 39 13.16 -1.44 -7.43
CA SER A 39 13.23 -1.17 -8.88
C SER A 39 14.09 -2.14 -9.69
N LEU A 40 14.90 -2.97 -9.02
CA LEU A 40 15.95 -3.81 -9.62
C LEU A 40 17.04 -3.03 -10.38
N LYS A 41 17.11 -1.71 -10.19
CA LYS A 41 18.15 -0.86 -10.78
C LYS A 41 19.47 -1.07 -10.09
N ARG A 42 20.55 -0.90 -10.85
CA ARG A 42 21.92 -0.94 -10.36
C ARG A 42 22.64 0.33 -10.78
N SER A 43 23.44 0.89 -9.89
CA SER A 43 24.29 2.05 -10.15
C SER A 43 25.71 1.78 -9.67
N VAL A 44 26.68 2.30 -10.40
CA VAL A 44 28.08 2.30 -9.97
C VAL A 44 28.41 3.70 -9.49
N VAL A 45 28.93 3.82 -8.28
CA VAL A 45 29.31 5.10 -7.67
C VAL A 45 30.73 5.03 -7.13
N ASP A 46 31.38 6.17 -6.99
CA ASP A 46 32.67 6.25 -6.31
C ASP A 46 32.50 5.85 -4.83
N PHE A 47 33.51 5.18 -4.27
CA PHE A 47 33.46 4.65 -2.90
C PHE A 47 33.15 5.75 -1.87
N ASN A 48 33.66 6.95 -2.07
CA ASN A 48 33.44 8.09 -1.18
C ASN A 48 32.00 8.63 -1.26
N GLU A 49 31.31 8.41 -2.40
CA GLU A 49 29.93 8.84 -2.63
C GLU A 49 28.89 7.77 -2.27
N ALA A 50 29.34 6.58 -1.85
CA ALA A 50 28.46 5.45 -1.56
C ALA A 50 27.44 5.77 -0.45
N VAL A 51 27.87 6.39 0.66
CA VAL A 51 26.97 6.69 1.79
C VAL A 51 25.91 7.75 1.40
N PRO A 52 26.27 8.90 0.78
CA PRO A 52 25.28 9.83 0.23
C PRO A 52 24.30 9.17 -0.74
N ALA A 53 24.80 8.39 -1.71
CA ALA A 53 23.97 7.74 -2.72
C ALA A 53 22.97 6.75 -2.10
N ILE A 54 23.39 5.96 -1.10
CA ILE A 54 22.50 5.02 -0.39
C ILE A 54 21.41 5.78 0.39
N LYS A 55 21.76 6.89 1.05
CA LYS A 55 20.77 7.71 1.79
C LYS A 55 19.72 8.31 0.85
N GLU A 56 20.13 8.80 -0.31
CA GLU A 56 19.21 9.29 -1.34
C GLU A 56 18.32 8.16 -1.88
N MET A 57 18.91 7.00 -2.14
CA MET A 57 18.18 5.82 -2.58
C MET A 57 17.11 5.39 -1.57
N PHE A 58 17.39 5.41 -0.26
CA PHE A 58 16.37 5.12 0.75
C PHE A 58 15.18 6.10 0.71
N LYS A 59 15.43 7.39 0.54
CA LYS A 59 14.35 8.38 0.38
C LYS A 59 13.49 8.06 -0.84
N SER A 60 14.14 7.80 -1.97
CA SER A 60 13.46 7.46 -3.23
C SER A 60 12.64 6.16 -3.12
N ILE A 61 13.19 5.11 -2.49
CA ILE A 61 12.48 3.85 -2.24
C ILE A 61 11.22 4.12 -1.41
N THR A 62 11.35 4.85 -0.29
CA THR A 62 10.21 5.16 0.58
C THR A 62 9.13 5.94 -0.15
N GLU A 63 9.49 6.97 -0.90
CA GLU A 63 8.55 7.77 -1.69
C GLU A 63 7.85 6.94 -2.76
N SER A 64 8.62 6.12 -3.49
CA SER A 64 8.08 5.26 -4.55
C SER A 64 7.11 4.21 -4.01
N LEU A 65 7.48 3.53 -2.92
CA LEU A 65 6.62 2.52 -2.28
C LEU A 65 5.36 3.16 -1.70
N ARG A 66 5.49 4.32 -1.04
CA ARG A 66 4.34 5.06 -0.52
C ARG A 66 3.39 5.43 -1.66
N LYS A 67 3.90 6.06 -2.72
CA LYS A 67 3.10 6.44 -3.89
C LYS A 67 2.38 5.24 -4.50
N LYS A 68 3.10 4.13 -4.72
CA LYS A 68 2.52 2.90 -5.26
C LYS A 68 1.41 2.35 -4.35
N SER A 69 1.63 2.31 -3.04
CA SER A 69 0.63 1.82 -2.08
C SER A 69 -0.62 2.71 -2.02
N SER A 70 -0.44 4.03 -2.09
CA SER A 70 -1.56 4.99 -2.14
C SER A 70 -2.39 4.82 -3.41
N GLN A 71 -1.74 4.67 -4.57
CA GLN A 71 -2.43 4.42 -5.84
C GLN A 71 -3.23 3.10 -5.80
N VAL A 72 -2.63 2.03 -5.29
CA VAL A 72 -3.34 0.75 -5.13
C VAL A 72 -4.54 0.90 -4.19
N LEU A 73 -4.40 1.64 -3.09
CA LEU A 73 -5.51 1.90 -2.17
C LEU A 73 -6.65 2.68 -2.87
N GLU A 74 -6.31 3.71 -3.64
CA GLU A 74 -7.28 4.49 -4.43
C GLU A 74 -7.99 3.61 -5.47
N GLU A 75 -7.26 2.79 -6.24
CA GLU A 75 -7.81 1.88 -7.24
C GLU A 75 -8.65 0.73 -6.65
N MET A 76 -8.36 0.36 -5.40
CA MET A 76 -9.11 -0.65 -4.65
C MET A 76 -10.34 -0.06 -3.96
N THR A 77 -10.40 1.25 -3.77
CA THR A 77 -11.51 1.93 -3.12
C THR A 77 -12.55 2.34 -4.15
N ILE A 78 -13.81 1.95 -3.93
CA ILE A 78 -14.92 2.39 -4.77
C ILE A 78 -16.01 3.07 -3.95
N ASN A 79 -16.73 4.00 -4.56
CA ASN A 79 -17.90 4.63 -3.94
C ASN A 79 -19.15 3.80 -4.23
N ALA A 80 -19.90 3.42 -3.19
CA ALA A 80 -21.20 2.77 -3.33
C ALA A 80 -22.33 3.69 -2.84
N LYS A 81 -23.45 3.70 -3.57
CA LYS A 81 -24.64 4.50 -3.26
C LYS A 81 -25.82 3.67 -2.79
N ASP A 82 -25.74 2.35 -2.98
CA ASP A 82 -26.76 1.38 -2.61
C ASP A 82 -26.13 0.06 -2.17
N LEU A 83 -26.94 -0.83 -1.59
CA LEU A 83 -26.50 -2.13 -1.10
C LEU A 83 -26.03 -3.09 -2.20
N ASP A 84 -26.59 -2.99 -3.41
CA ASP A 84 -26.25 -3.90 -4.51
C ASP A 84 -24.83 -3.63 -5.03
N SER A 85 -24.52 -2.35 -5.28
CA SER A 85 -23.16 -1.91 -5.66
C SER A 85 -22.14 -2.20 -4.56
N LEU A 86 -22.51 -2.01 -3.29
CA LEU A 86 -21.66 -2.39 -2.16
C LEU A 86 -21.37 -3.90 -2.17
N LYS A 87 -22.40 -4.72 -2.32
CA LYS A 87 -22.28 -6.19 -2.33
C LYS A 87 -21.41 -6.69 -3.47
N GLU A 88 -21.60 -6.16 -4.68
CA GLU A 88 -20.78 -6.51 -5.84
C GLU A 88 -19.31 -6.14 -5.63
N ALA A 89 -19.05 -4.97 -5.07
CA ALA A 89 -17.70 -4.51 -4.78
C ALA A 89 -16.96 -5.38 -3.77
N ILE A 90 -17.65 -5.75 -2.68
CA ILE A 90 -17.08 -6.64 -1.66
C ILE A 90 -16.78 -8.02 -2.24
N ARG A 91 -17.66 -8.56 -3.11
CA ARG A 91 -17.40 -9.81 -3.85
C ARG A 91 -16.15 -9.71 -4.73
N ASN A 92 -15.91 -8.56 -5.33
CA ASN A 92 -14.72 -8.25 -6.12
C ASN A 92 -13.49 -7.88 -5.26
N ARG A 93 -13.54 -8.12 -3.94
CA ARG A 93 -12.48 -7.81 -2.97
C ARG A 93 -12.04 -6.35 -2.95
N LYS A 94 -12.94 -5.43 -3.31
CA LYS A 94 -12.72 -3.99 -3.22
C LYS A 94 -12.99 -3.49 -1.80
N ILE A 95 -12.49 -2.29 -1.52
CA ILE A 95 -12.83 -1.50 -0.34
C ILE A 95 -13.96 -0.57 -0.77
N VAL A 96 -15.05 -0.51 0.00
CA VAL A 96 -16.20 0.32 -0.34
C VAL A 96 -16.24 1.54 0.57
N ARG A 97 -16.17 2.72 -0.02
CA ARG A 97 -16.46 4.00 0.62
C ARG A 97 -17.97 4.27 0.49
N ALA A 98 -18.66 4.46 1.60
CA ALA A 98 -20.10 4.67 1.64
C ALA A 98 -20.54 5.63 2.75
N CYS A 99 -21.66 6.33 2.54
CA CYS A 99 -22.27 7.17 3.57
C CYS A 99 -23.12 6.32 4.52
N TRP A 100 -22.99 6.56 5.83
CA TRP A 100 -23.62 5.76 6.88
C TRP A 100 -24.19 6.65 8.00
N CYS A 101 -25.29 6.19 8.63
CA CYS A 101 -26.05 6.94 9.63
C CYS A 101 -25.67 6.60 11.08
N GLU A 102 -24.54 5.93 11.31
CA GLU A 102 -24.10 5.44 12.62
C GLU A 102 -25.01 4.41 13.32
N ASN A 103 -26.10 4.00 12.67
CA ASN A 103 -27.00 3.01 13.24
C ASN A 103 -26.40 1.60 13.16
N ALA A 104 -26.26 0.93 14.31
CA ALA A 104 -25.74 -0.42 14.41
C ALA A 104 -26.52 -1.44 13.56
N GLY A 105 -27.84 -1.31 13.44
CA GLY A 105 -28.65 -2.17 12.58
C GLY A 105 -28.29 -2.03 11.11
N CYS A 106 -27.93 -0.82 10.64
CA CYS A 106 -27.43 -0.64 9.27
C CYS A 106 -26.05 -1.29 9.07
N ALA A 107 -25.18 -1.27 10.09
CA ALA A 107 -23.90 -1.97 10.02
C ALA A 107 -24.09 -3.51 9.96
N GLU A 108 -25.04 -4.05 10.73
CA GLU A 108 -25.38 -5.48 10.68
C GLU A 108 -25.94 -5.87 9.30
N THR A 109 -26.86 -5.06 8.75
CA THR A 109 -27.37 -5.30 7.38
C THR A 109 -26.23 -5.32 6.35
N ILE A 110 -25.28 -4.39 6.41
CA ILE A 110 -24.10 -4.41 5.53
C ILE A 110 -23.36 -5.74 5.65
N LYS A 111 -23.13 -6.21 6.88
CA LYS A 111 -22.45 -7.47 7.15
C LYS A 111 -23.22 -8.68 6.61
N GLU A 112 -24.52 -8.76 6.88
CA GLU A 112 -25.37 -9.88 6.45
C GLU A 112 -25.48 -9.97 4.92
N VAL A 113 -25.65 -8.84 4.23
CA VAL A 113 -25.97 -8.86 2.79
C VAL A 113 -24.71 -8.92 1.92
N SER A 114 -23.58 -8.38 2.41
CA SER A 114 -22.34 -8.26 1.64
C SER A 114 -21.17 -9.10 2.14
N GLU A 115 -21.25 -9.67 3.35
CA GLU A 115 -20.12 -10.27 4.09
C GLU A 115 -18.96 -9.28 4.35
N GLY A 116 -19.17 -7.98 4.12
CA GLY A 116 -18.22 -6.92 4.43
C GLY A 116 -18.50 -6.31 5.80
N GLU A 117 -17.46 -5.92 6.52
CA GLU A 117 -17.61 -5.24 7.81
C GLU A 117 -17.15 -3.79 7.71
N VAL A 118 -17.77 -2.92 8.52
CA VAL A 118 -17.35 -1.54 8.68
C VAL A 118 -15.97 -1.49 9.34
N ARG A 119 -14.96 -0.98 8.64
CA ARG A 119 -13.59 -0.80 9.14
C ARG A 119 -13.37 0.53 9.85
N GLY A 120 -14.30 1.47 9.65
CA GLY A 120 -14.29 2.79 10.27
C GLY A 120 -14.26 3.90 9.24
N ASN A 121 -13.98 5.11 9.71
CA ASN A 121 -13.76 6.30 8.89
C ASN A 121 -12.26 6.64 8.84
N ARG A 122 -11.86 7.37 7.81
CA ARG A 122 -10.50 7.92 7.74
C ARG A 122 -10.30 8.95 8.86
N VAL A 123 -9.10 8.99 9.43
CA VAL A 123 -8.72 9.91 10.52
C VAL A 123 -7.86 11.07 10.01
N ASP A 124 -7.24 10.90 8.85
CA ASP A 124 -6.36 11.88 8.22
C ASP A 124 -7.10 12.86 7.30
N ILE A 125 -8.39 12.59 7.02
CA ILE A 125 -9.28 13.49 6.29
C ILE A 125 -10.64 13.55 6.97
N GLU A 126 -11.20 14.75 7.07
CA GLU A 126 -12.55 14.96 7.57
C GLU A 126 -13.53 14.90 6.40
N GLU A 127 -14.06 13.71 6.14
CA GLU A 127 -15.01 13.48 5.05
C GLU A 127 -16.44 13.70 5.49
N LYS A 128 -17.12 14.61 4.79
CA LYS A 128 -18.53 14.89 5.01
C LYS A 128 -19.40 13.97 4.13
N PRO A 129 -20.47 13.37 4.68
CA PRO A 129 -21.41 12.60 3.89
C PRO A 129 -22.03 13.45 2.78
N GLU A 130 -21.99 12.94 1.56
CA GLU A 130 -22.53 13.58 0.36
C GLU A 130 -23.85 12.97 -0.11
N SER A 131 -24.23 11.83 0.46
CA SER A 131 -25.46 11.11 0.16
C SER A 131 -26.13 10.59 1.45
N PRO A 132 -27.41 10.18 1.37
CA PRO A 132 -28.04 9.44 2.47
C PRO A 132 -27.32 8.13 2.77
N CYS A 133 -27.69 7.52 3.89
CA CYS A 133 -27.21 6.21 4.32
C CYS A 133 -27.44 5.17 3.22
N VAL A 134 -26.37 4.46 2.85
CA VAL A 134 -26.36 3.40 1.82
C VAL A 134 -27.36 2.27 2.08
N VAL A 135 -27.78 2.10 3.34
CA VAL A 135 -28.70 1.04 3.77
C VAL A 135 -30.14 1.54 3.86
N CYS A 136 -30.40 2.57 4.67
CA CYS A 136 -31.75 2.96 5.06
C CYS A 136 -32.26 4.25 4.39
N GLY A 137 -31.42 4.94 3.61
CA GLY A 137 -31.79 6.20 2.94
C GLY A 137 -32.00 7.40 3.87
N LYS A 138 -31.82 7.25 5.20
CA LYS A 138 -31.85 8.37 6.16
C LYS A 138 -30.60 9.24 6.01
N LYS A 139 -30.62 10.43 6.63
CA LYS A 139 -29.45 11.31 6.71
C LYS A 139 -28.23 10.53 7.21
N ALA A 140 -27.11 10.63 6.48
CA ALA A 140 -25.85 10.05 6.90
C ALA A 140 -25.09 11.02 7.82
N GLU A 141 -24.37 10.44 8.77
CA GLU A 141 -23.56 11.16 9.76
C GLU A 141 -22.06 11.05 9.43
N ARG A 142 -21.62 9.91 8.85
CA ARG A 142 -20.22 9.69 8.47
C ARG A 142 -20.04 9.00 7.12
N VAL A 143 -18.87 9.20 6.54
CA VAL A 143 -18.33 8.35 5.48
C VAL A 143 -17.54 7.22 6.14
N ILE A 144 -17.85 5.98 5.77
CA ILE A 144 -17.19 4.79 6.27
C ILE A 144 -16.59 3.96 5.13
N TYR A 145 -15.65 3.11 5.52
CA TYR A 145 -15.00 2.14 4.65
C TYR A 145 -15.43 0.73 5.07
N VAL A 146 -15.93 -0.03 4.11
CA VAL A 146 -16.38 -1.42 4.29
C VAL A 146 -15.48 -2.35 3.49
N ALA A 147 -15.03 -3.43 4.12
CA ALA A 147 -14.19 -4.44 3.47
C ALA A 147 -14.37 -5.80 4.14
N LYS A 148 -14.08 -6.88 3.40
CA LYS A 148 -14.01 -8.23 3.98
C LYS A 148 -12.94 -8.29 5.08
N ALA A 149 -13.23 -9.06 6.14
CA ALA A 149 -12.26 -9.34 7.19
C ALA A 149 -11.19 -10.29 6.67
N TYR A 150 -9.99 -10.19 7.25
CA TYR A 150 -8.89 -11.12 7.01
C TYR A 150 -9.16 -12.47 7.68
#